data_AF-A0A937Y4U3-F1
#
_entry.id   AF-A0A937Y4U3-F1
#
_cell.length_a   1.000
_cell.length_b   1.000
_cell.length_c   1.000
_cell.angle_alpha   90.00
_cell.angle_beta   90.00
_cell.angle_gamma   90.00
#
_symmetry.space_group_name_H-M   'P 1'
#
loop_
_entity.id
_entity.type
_entity.pdbx_description
1 polymer ?
#
loop_
_entity_poly.entity_id
_entity_poly.type
_entity_poly.pdbx_seq_one_letter_code
_entity_poly.pdbx_strand_id
1 'polypeptide(L)'
;MHSSIAPGPCLPSSEAAWLGWLRRALRGASSALALAGALVCLAGTLPPFLTQAQAQAQAQPLPSPLSPAWSDPRAASTALEQARRLYAEGQRDSAMKVVDTALQNAPRDAALRFTRAVMLADAGRFDEALQGFTELTQEFPELPEPHNNLATLYAARGELDQARTALDNAVRALPSYALAWENLGDVHLRIAERAWARAASLDTGSAAQGKLKLARELIDRVSPTGARPASVNLPGRRP
;
A
#
# COMPACT_ATOMS: atom_id res chain seq x y z
N MET A 1 55.14 5.41 -19.78
CA MET A 1 54.26 6.15 -18.86
C MET A 1 52.97 5.36 -18.71
N HIS A 2 52.72 4.89 -17.49
CA HIS A 2 51.57 4.07 -17.10
C HIS A 2 50.29 4.91 -17.11
N SER A 3 49.15 4.30 -17.46
CA SER A 3 47.99 4.22 -16.55
C SER A 3 46.91 3.30 -17.14
N SER A 4 46.84 2.12 -16.53
CA SER A 4 45.71 1.19 -16.58
C SER A 4 44.57 1.78 -15.73
N ILE A 5 43.39 1.98 -16.32
CA ILE A 5 42.16 2.32 -15.58
C ILE A 5 41.35 1.04 -15.46
N ALA A 6 41.24 0.53 -14.24
CA ALA A 6 40.42 -0.63 -13.91
C ALA A 6 38.92 -0.31 -14.09
N PRO A 7 38.08 -1.26 -14.54
CA PRO A 7 36.64 -1.14 -14.36
C PRO A 7 36.31 -1.23 -12.87
N GLY A 8 35.60 -0.21 -12.36
CA GLY A 8 35.11 -0.17 -10.98
C GLY A 8 34.15 -1.34 -10.66
N PRO A 9 33.93 -1.63 -9.37
CA PRO A 9 33.28 -2.86 -8.95
C PRO A 9 31.81 -2.91 -9.37
N CYS A 10 31.41 -4.05 -9.92
CA CYS A 10 30.02 -4.45 -10.09
C CYS A 10 29.35 -4.54 -8.71
N LEU A 11 28.30 -3.76 -8.48
CA LEU A 11 27.33 -4.01 -7.43
C LEU A 11 26.11 -4.69 -8.05
N PRO A 12 25.69 -5.89 -7.59
CA PRO A 12 24.43 -6.48 -8.01
C PRO A 12 23.30 -5.86 -7.17
N SER A 13 22.46 -5.01 -7.78
CA SER A 13 21.31 -4.42 -7.09
C SER A 13 20.04 -5.25 -7.32
N SER A 14 19.83 -6.30 -6.51
CA SER A 14 18.55 -7.02 -6.42
C SER A 14 17.56 -6.43 -5.40
N GLU A 15 17.86 -5.28 -4.77
CA GLU A 15 16.96 -4.60 -3.84
C GLU A 15 16.04 -3.56 -4.49
N ALA A 16 16.36 -3.07 -5.70
CA ALA A 16 15.72 -1.87 -6.25
C ALA A 16 14.35 -2.09 -6.91
N ALA A 17 14.01 -3.32 -7.29
CA ALA A 17 12.82 -3.58 -8.10
C ALA A 17 11.55 -3.82 -7.27
N TRP A 18 11.65 -4.51 -6.13
CA TRP A 18 10.55 -4.69 -5.17
C TRP A 18 10.06 -3.36 -4.59
N LEU A 19 11.02 -2.48 -4.28
CA LEU A 19 10.76 -1.11 -3.85
C LEU A 19 10.05 -0.29 -4.94
N GLY A 20 10.32 -0.54 -6.22
CA GLY A 20 9.72 0.22 -7.32
C GLY A 20 8.22 0.01 -7.47
N TRP A 21 7.74 -1.20 -7.21
CA TRP A 21 6.33 -1.58 -7.23
C TRP A 21 5.65 -1.21 -5.90
N LEU A 22 6.27 -1.52 -4.75
CA LEU A 22 5.78 -1.11 -3.43
C LEU A 22 5.66 0.43 -3.34
N ARG A 23 6.68 1.20 -3.74
CA ARG A 23 6.63 2.67 -3.80
C ARG A 23 5.59 3.20 -4.78
N ARG A 24 5.16 2.43 -5.78
CA ARG A 24 4.03 2.79 -6.66
C ARG A 24 2.70 2.57 -5.94
N ALA A 25 2.56 1.45 -5.21
CA ALA A 25 1.43 1.20 -4.32
C ALA A 25 1.30 2.24 -3.19
N LEU A 26 2.41 2.68 -2.59
CA LEU A 26 2.42 3.71 -1.56
C LEU A 26 2.13 5.11 -2.08
N ARG A 27 2.47 5.40 -3.34
CA ARG A 27 2.04 6.64 -4.01
C ARG A 27 0.52 6.69 -4.24
N GLY A 28 -0.14 5.53 -4.33
CA GLY A 28 -1.61 5.43 -4.37
C GLY A 28 -2.29 5.76 -3.04
N ALA A 29 -1.61 5.61 -1.90
CA ALA A 29 -2.15 5.87 -0.56
C ALA A 29 -2.17 7.36 -0.16
N SER A 30 -1.82 8.28 -1.07
CA SER A 30 -1.78 9.73 -0.80
C SER A 30 -3.00 10.51 -1.31
N SER A 31 -4.03 9.83 -1.81
CA SER A 31 -5.15 10.49 -2.51
C SER A 31 -6.52 9.99 -2.07
N ALA A 32 -6.85 10.08 -0.77
CA ALA A 32 -8.22 9.80 -0.31
C ALA A 32 -8.67 10.61 0.92
N LEU A 33 -8.08 11.79 1.17
CA LEU A 33 -8.55 12.70 2.22
C LEU A 33 -8.54 14.15 1.72
N ALA A 34 -9.55 14.50 0.93
CA ALA A 34 -10.00 15.88 0.73
C ALA A 34 -11.39 15.92 0.07
N LEU A 35 -12.45 15.96 0.88
CA LEU A 35 -13.69 16.65 0.50
C LEU A 35 -14.08 17.61 1.64
N ALA A 36 -13.29 18.68 1.77
CA ALA A 36 -13.74 19.93 2.35
C ALA A 36 -14.40 20.75 1.24
N GLY A 37 -15.57 21.31 1.55
CA GLY A 37 -16.50 21.85 0.57
C GLY A 37 -16.14 23.21 -0.03
N ALA A 38 -17.05 23.68 -0.87
CA ALA A 38 -17.30 25.09 -1.16
C ALA A 38 -18.59 25.19 -1.97
N LEU A 39 -19.61 25.88 -1.44
CA LEU A 39 -20.64 26.52 -2.26
C LEU A 39 -21.28 27.65 -1.46
N VAL A 40 -20.64 28.82 -1.50
CA VAL A 40 -21.34 30.10 -1.28
C VAL A 40 -20.73 31.11 -2.25
N CYS A 41 -21.54 31.55 -3.22
CA CYS A 41 -21.26 32.70 -4.07
C CYS A 41 -22.17 33.87 -3.69
N LEU A 42 -21.51 34.96 -3.28
CA LEU A 42 -21.68 36.38 -3.66
C LEU A 42 -23.00 37.15 -3.44
N ALA A 43 -22.84 38.15 -2.56
CA ALA A 43 -23.06 39.60 -2.77
C ALA A 43 -24.47 40.21 -2.75
N GLY A 44 -24.66 41.14 -1.81
CA GLY A 44 -25.71 42.16 -1.78
C GLY A 44 -25.44 43.22 -0.70
N THR A 45 -25.53 44.49 -1.07
CA THR A 45 -25.12 45.71 -0.33
C THR A 45 -26.17 46.27 0.66
N LEU A 46 -25.69 47.05 1.64
CA LEU A 46 -26.33 47.67 2.85
C LEU A 46 -27.62 48.50 2.66
N PRO A 47 -28.37 48.82 3.76
CA PRO A 47 -28.18 50.11 4.45
C PRO A 47 -28.26 50.07 6.01
N PRO A 48 -27.92 51.16 6.73
CA PRO A 48 -27.92 51.24 8.19
C PRO A 48 -29.21 51.87 8.76
N PHE A 49 -29.56 51.56 10.01
CA PHE A 49 -30.09 52.43 11.10
C PHE A 49 -30.94 51.63 12.11
N LEU A 50 -30.54 51.73 13.39
CA LEU A 50 -31.28 51.62 14.67
C LEU A 50 -32.15 50.35 14.88
N THR A 51 -32.00 49.59 15.97
CA THR A 51 -32.48 49.98 17.32
C THR A 51 -31.94 49.00 18.37
N GLN A 52 -31.73 49.51 19.59
CA GLN A 52 -31.32 48.81 20.81
C GLN A 52 -32.13 47.55 21.13
N ALA A 53 -31.45 46.52 21.65
CA ALA A 53 -31.94 45.73 22.79
C ALA A 53 -30.78 44.98 23.45
N GLN A 54 -30.54 45.30 24.72
CA GLN A 54 -29.60 44.60 25.59
C GLN A 54 -30.12 43.18 25.90
N ALA A 55 -29.26 42.18 25.80
CA ALA A 55 -29.35 40.97 26.60
C ALA A 55 -27.94 40.42 26.83
N GLN A 56 -27.36 40.78 27.98
CA GLN A 56 -26.20 40.08 28.52
C GLN A 56 -26.64 38.68 28.93
N ALA A 57 -26.51 37.71 28.04
CA ALA A 57 -26.46 36.30 28.41
C ALA A 57 -24.99 35.90 28.43
N GLN A 58 -24.33 36.07 29.58
CA GLN A 58 -23.11 35.34 29.86
C GLN A 58 -23.48 33.86 29.97
N ALA A 59 -23.50 33.16 28.84
CA ALA A 59 -23.51 31.71 28.83
C ALA A 59 -22.19 31.26 29.45
N GLN A 60 -22.24 30.84 30.72
CA GLN A 60 -21.16 30.05 31.28
C GLN A 60 -20.98 28.84 30.34
N PRO A 61 -19.75 28.57 29.84
CA PRO A 61 -19.55 27.37 29.05
C PRO A 61 -19.92 26.17 29.92
N LEU A 62 -20.90 25.40 29.46
CA LEU A 62 -21.27 24.14 30.11
C LEU A 62 -19.98 23.31 30.29
N PRO A 63 -19.76 22.68 31.45
CA PRO A 63 -18.64 21.76 31.60
C PRO A 63 -18.76 20.72 30.49
N SER A 64 -17.75 20.65 29.62
CA SER A 64 -17.75 19.70 28.51
C SER A 64 -17.95 18.30 29.08
N PRO A 65 -18.87 17.49 28.51
CA PRO A 65 -19.01 16.11 28.96
C PRO A 65 -17.65 15.44 28.78
N LEU A 66 -17.19 14.76 29.85
CA LEU A 66 -16.00 13.92 29.81
C LEU A 66 -16.13 12.99 28.60
N SER A 67 -15.43 13.36 27.53
CA SER A 67 -15.38 12.53 26.34
C SER A 67 -14.66 11.25 26.76
N PRO A 68 -15.13 10.06 26.36
CA PRO A 68 -14.32 8.85 26.50
C PRO A 68 -12.95 9.12 25.87
N ALA A 69 -11.89 8.42 26.29
CA ALA A 69 -10.52 8.61 25.79
C ALA A 69 -10.36 8.20 24.32
N TRP A 70 -11.13 8.80 23.41
CA TRP A 70 -10.97 8.72 21.98
C TRP A 70 -9.71 9.51 21.66
N SER A 71 -8.69 8.79 21.20
CA SER A 71 -7.42 9.29 20.69
C SER A 71 -7.64 10.54 19.82
N ASP A 72 -6.91 11.62 20.08
CA ASP A 72 -6.96 12.85 19.27
C ASP A 72 -6.60 12.51 17.81
N PRO A 73 -7.54 12.62 16.86
CA PRO A 73 -7.27 12.32 15.45
C PRO A 73 -6.13 13.17 14.87
N ARG A 74 -5.90 14.36 15.43
CA ARG A 74 -4.80 15.24 15.02
C ARG A 74 -3.43 14.67 15.39
N ALA A 75 -3.33 13.99 16.53
CA ALA A 75 -2.09 13.35 16.96
C ALA A 75 -1.68 12.22 16.00
N ALA A 76 -2.64 11.41 15.56
CA ALA A 76 -2.40 10.37 14.56
C ALA A 76 -1.96 10.96 13.21
N SER A 77 -2.63 12.02 12.72
CA SER A 77 -2.23 12.68 11.48
C SER A 77 -0.83 13.30 11.55
N THR A 78 -0.48 13.96 12.66
CA THR A 78 0.86 14.54 12.84
C THR A 78 1.94 13.46 12.89
N ALA A 79 1.68 12.35 13.58
CA ALA A 79 2.61 11.22 13.61
C ALA A 79 2.82 10.62 12.21
N LEU A 80 1.76 10.50 11.41
CA LEU A 80 1.85 10.01 10.03
C LEU A 80 2.66 10.95 9.14
N GLU A 81 2.45 12.25 9.22
CA GLU A 81 3.23 13.24 8.47
C GLU A 81 4.71 13.18 8.83
N GLN A 82 5.03 13.14 10.12
CA GLN A 82 6.40 13.00 10.60
C GLN A 82 7.04 11.69 10.13
N ALA A 83 6.33 10.57 10.28
CA ALA A 83 6.81 9.26 9.87
C ALA A 83 7.10 9.22 8.36
N ARG A 84 6.20 9.76 7.53
CA ARG A 84 6.40 9.87 6.07
C ARG A 84 7.62 10.69 5.71
N ARG A 85 7.83 11.82 6.40
CA ARG A 85 9.01 12.66 6.19
C ARG A 85 10.31 11.93 6.54
N LEU A 86 10.39 11.32 7.73
CA LEU A 86 11.56 10.55 8.15
C LEU A 86 11.85 9.40 7.19
N TYR A 87 10.81 8.73 6.72
CA TYR A 87 10.92 7.66 5.74
C TYR A 87 11.49 8.15 4.40
N ALA A 88 11.02 9.31 3.92
CA ALA A 88 11.53 9.93 2.70
C ALA A 88 13.00 10.37 2.83
N GLU A 89 13.43 10.76 4.03
CA GLU A 89 14.83 11.07 4.38
C GLU A 89 15.70 9.81 4.57
N GLY A 90 15.14 8.61 4.41
CA GLY A 90 15.84 7.34 4.57
C GLY A 90 16.00 6.88 6.03
N GLN A 91 15.48 7.65 6.99
CA GLN A 91 15.51 7.34 8.43
C GLN A 91 14.42 6.32 8.80
N ARG A 92 14.53 5.11 8.28
CA ARG A 92 13.51 4.06 8.39
C ARG A 92 13.18 3.67 9.84
N ASP A 93 14.21 3.47 10.67
CA ASP A 93 14.01 3.08 12.08
C ASP A 93 13.32 4.18 12.88
N SER A 94 13.71 5.43 12.66
CA SER A 94 13.06 6.60 13.27
C SER A 94 11.59 6.70 12.85
N ALA A 95 11.30 6.49 11.56
CA ALA A 95 9.94 6.50 11.03
C ALA A 95 9.08 5.41 11.67
N MET A 96 9.59 4.18 11.76
CA MET A 96 8.90 3.06 12.43
C MET A 96 8.61 3.38 13.89
N LYS A 97 9.60 3.94 14.62
CA LYS A 97 9.44 4.30 16.04
C LYS A 97 8.35 5.34 16.28
N VAL A 98 8.23 6.33 15.39
CA VAL A 98 7.15 7.33 15.44
C VAL A 98 5.78 6.66 15.30
N VAL A 99 5.63 5.76 14.32
CA VAL A 99 4.37 5.03 14.10
C VAL A 99 4.04 4.12 15.28
N ASP A 100 5.01 3.34 15.78
CA ASP A 100 4.81 2.44 16.92
C ASP A 100 4.40 3.21 18.19
N THR A 101 4.99 4.38 18.43
CA THR A 101 4.63 5.24 19.57
C THR A 101 3.21 5.81 19.41
N ALA A 102 2.81 6.20 18.20
CA ALA A 102 1.47 6.68 17.94
C ALA A 102 0.42 5.57 18.13
N LEU A 103 0.74 4.33 17.73
CA LEU A 103 -0.13 3.16 17.91
C LEU A 103 -0.32 2.76 19.39
N GLN A 104 0.61 3.10 20.29
CA GLN A 104 0.37 2.91 21.73
C GLN A 104 -0.81 3.73 22.24
N ASN A 105 -1.06 4.90 21.65
CA ASN A 105 -2.16 5.79 22.02
C ASN A 105 -3.42 5.55 21.17
N ALA A 106 -3.26 5.09 19.93
CA ALA A 106 -4.34 4.85 18.98
C ALA A 106 -4.21 3.47 18.31
N PRO A 107 -4.36 2.36 19.07
CA PRO A 107 -4.03 1.02 18.58
C PRO A 107 -4.91 0.52 17.44
N ARG A 108 -6.10 1.11 17.25
CA ARG A 108 -7.05 0.75 16.20
C ARG A 108 -7.05 1.72 15.01
N ASP A 109 -6.18 2.72 14.99
CA ASP A 109 -6.10 3.66 13.88
C ASP A 109 -5.62 2.95 12.60
N ALA A 110 -6.50 2.91 11.60
CA ALA A 110 -6.26 2.16 10.37
C ALA A 110 -5.06 2.72 9.58
N ALA A 111 -4.88 4.04 9.56
CA ALA A 111 -3.83 4.69 8.78
C ALA A 111 -2.44 4.45 9.39
N LEU A 112 -2.32 4.48 10.73
CA LEU A 112 -1.10 4.12 11.45
C LEU A 112 -0.76 2.63 11.27
N ARG A 113 -1.73 1.74 11.42
CA ARG A 113 -1.53 0.29 11.21
C ARG A 113 -1.12 -0.02 9.77
N PHE A 114 -1.77 0.63 8.80
CA PHE A 114 -1.43 0.50 7.39
C PHE A 114 0.01 0.96 7.13
N THR A 115 0.37 2.14 7.63
CA THR A 115 1.73 2.69 7.49
C THR A 115 2.77 1.76 8.12
N ARG A 116 2.49 1.18 9.28
CA ARG A 116 3.37 0.19 9.91
C ARG A 116 3.56 -1.05 9.04
N ALA A 117 2.47 -1.66 8.56
CA ALA A 117 2.51 -2.84 7.70
C ALA A 117 3.29 -2.61 6.40
N VAL A 118 3.13 -1.42 5.82
CA VAL A 118 3.93 -0.94 4.68
C VAL A 118 5.43 -0.89 5.01
N MET A 119 5.80 -0.28 6.13
CA MET A 119 7.20 -0.14 6.52
C MET A 119 7.83 -1.51 6.82
N LEU A 120 7.05 -2.44 7.39
CA LEU A 120 7.46 -3.84 7.59
C LEU A 120 7.72 -4.54 6.26
N ALA A 121 6.86 -4.34 5.26
CA ALA A 121 7.07 -4.89 3.92
C ALA A 121 8.34 -4.34 3.25
N ASP A 122 8.61 -3.03 3.34
CA ASP A 122 9.84 -2.42 2.81
C ASP A 122 11.11 -2.94 3.51
N ALA A 123 11.00 -3.26 4.80
CA ALA A 123 12.06 -3.86 5.59
C ALA A 123 12.23 -5.38 5.35
N GLY A 124 11.48 -5.98 4.43
CA GLY A 124 11.52 -7.42 4.14
C GLY A 124 10.86 -8.32 5.21
N ARG A 125 10.20 -7.72 6.20
CA ARG A 125 9.48 -8.44 7.28
C ARG A 125 8.08 -8.86 6.79
N PHE A 126 8.07 -9.71 5.77
CA PHE A 126 6.86 -10.01 4.99
C PHE A 126 5.76 -10.73 5.80
N ASP A 127 6.11 -11.61 6.74
CA ASP A 127 5.11 -12.31 7.56
C ASP A 127 4.35 -11.33 8.47
N GLU A 128 5.05 -10.38 9.07
CA GLU A 128 4.44 -9.37 9.93
C GLU A 128 3.61 -8.37 9.13
N ALA A 129 4.06 -8.01 7.92
CA ALA A 129 3.29 -7.18 7.00
C ALA A 129 2.00 -7.90 6.56
N LEU A 130 2.08 -9.18 6.19
CA LEU A 130 0.92 -10.01 5.84
C LEU A 130 -0.08 -10.06 7.00
N GLN A 131 0.40 -10.28 8.23
CA GLN A 131 -0.47 -10.27 9.40
C GLN A 131 -1.16 -8.91 9.55
N GLY A 132 -0.40 -7.81 9.55
CA GLY A 132 -0.95 -6.46 9.74
C GLY A 132 -1.97 -6.07 8.67
N PHE A 133 -1.70 -6.38 7.39
CA PHE A 133 -2.68 -6.14 6.33
C PHE A 133 -3.89 -7.07 6.42
N THR A 134 -3.71 -8.34 6.84
CA THR A 134 -4.83 -9.27 7.02
C THR A 134 -5.79 -8.76 8.09
N GLU A 135 -5.28 -8.35 9.24
CA GLU A 135 -6.10 -7.76 10.31
C GLU A 135 -6.83 -6.50 9.82
N LEU A 136 -6.15 -5.62 9.06
CA LEU A 136 -6.79 -4.46 8.45
C LEU A 136 -7.93 -4.84 7.51
N THR A 137 -7.76 -5.87 6.66
CA THR A 137 -8.84 -6.31 5.75
C THR A 137 -10.01 -6.96 6.46
N GLN A 138 -9.81 -7.49 7.67
CA GLN A 138 -10.87 -8.06 8.49
C GLN A 138 -11.68 -6.98 9.22
N GLU A 139 -11.01 -5.93 9.71
CA GLU A 139 -11.66 -4.84 10.45
C GLU A 139 -12.21 -3.74 9.54
N PHE A 140 -11.55 -3.48 8.40
CA PHE A 140 -11.88 -2.43 7.44
C PHE A 140 -11.94 -2.98 6.01
N PRO A 141 -12.89 -3.90 5.71
CA PRO A 141 -12.98 -4.56 4.41
C PRO A 141 -13.26 -3.61 3.24
N GLU A 142 -13.76 -2.39 3.52
CA GLU A 142 -14.03 -1.32 2.55
C GLU A 142 -12.78 -0.56 2.09
N LEU A 143 -11.64 -0.74 2.76
CA LEU A 143 -10.39 -0.12 2.33
C LEU A 143 -9.73 -0.96 1.23
N PRO A 144 -9.56 -0.44 0.01
CA PRO A 144 -8.99 -1.20 -1.08
C PRO A 144 -7.46 -1.39 -0.97
N GLU A 145 -6.75 -0.48 -0.28
CA GLU A 145 -5.28 -0.46 -0.22
C GLU A 145 -4.71 -1.66 0.55
N PRO A 146 -5.22 -2.07 1.73
CA PRO A 146 -4.75 -3.27 2.42
C PRO A 146 -4.89 -4.55 1.59
N HIS A 147 -6.01 -4.71 0.88
CA HIS A 147 -6.24 -5.84 -0.03
C HIS A 147 -5.21 -5.86 -1.18
N ASN A 148 -4.95 -4.70 -1.79
CA ASN A 148 -3.93 -4.58 -2.85
C ASN A 148 -2.51 -4.93 -2.33
N ASN A 149 -2.15 -4.49 -1.12
CA ASN A 149 -0.85 -4.81 -0.53
C ASN A 149 -0.73 -6.30 -0.16
N LEU A 150 -1.79 -6.93 0.36
CA LEU A 150 -1.82 -8.39 0.54
C LEU A 150 -1.56 -9.11 -0.78
N ALA A 151 -2.22 -8.69 -1.85
CA ALA A 151 -2.03 -9.30 -3.15
C ALA A 151 -0.59 -9.24 -3.65
N THR A 152 0.08 -8.13 -3.39
CA THR A 152 1.49 -7.91 -3.72
C THR A 152 2.38 -8.91 -2.99
N LEU A 153 2.15 -9.07 -1.69
CA LEU A 153 2.92 -9.99 -0.85
C LEU A 153 2.67 -11.45 -1.24
N TYR A 154 1.42 -11.82 -1.49
CA TYR A 154 1.06 -13.15 -2.00
C TYR A 154 1.68 -13.42 -3.38
N ALA A 155 1.62 -12.46 -4.30
CA ALA A 155 2.22 -12.57 -5.62
C ALA A 155 3.75 -12.74 -5.53
N ALA A 156 4.42 -12.03 -4.61
CA ALA A 156 5.86 -12.18 -4.36
C ALA A 156 6.23 -13.59 -3.87
N ARG A 157 5.35 -14.24 -3.10
CA ARG A 157 5.49 -15.64 -2.65
C ARG A 157 5.10 -16.68 -3.71
N GLY A 158 4.56 -16.27 -4.85
CA GLY A 158 4.01 -17.17 -5.86
C GLY A 158 2.61 -17.71 -5.52
N GLU A 159 1.98 -17.19 -4.48
CA GLU A 159 0.62 -17.52 -4.02
C GLU A 159 -0.43 -16.80 -4.89
N LEU A 160 -0.43 -17.09 -6.19
CA LEU A 160 -1.19 -16.33 -7.20
C LEU A 160 -2.71 -16.35 -6.99
N ASP A 161 -3.26 -17.45 -6.45
CA ASP A 161 -4.70 -17.58 -6.24
C ASP A 161 -5.19 -16.72 -5.05
N GLN A 162 -4.37 -16.61 -3.99
CA GLN A 162 -4.59 -15.68 -2.88
C GLN A 162 -4.42 -14.23 -3.34
N ALA A 163 -3.40 -13.96 -4.17
CA ALA A 163 -3.19 -12.64 -4.75
C ALA A 163 -4.40 -12.16 -5.56
N ARG A 164 -4.94 -13.04 -6.43
CA ARG A 164 -6.15 -12.74 -7.20
C ARG A 164 -7.33 -12.42 -6.28
N THR A 165 -7.57 -13.26 -5.27
CA THR A 165 -8.69 -13.09 -4.34
C THR A 165 -8.61 -11.74 -3.60
N ALA A 166 -7.41 -11.34 -3.17
CA ALA A 166 -7.20 -10.06 -2.54
C ALA A 166 -7.45 -8.89 -3.52
N LEU A 167 -7.03 -8.99 -4.78
CA LEU A 167 -7.32 -7.95 -5.77
C LEU A 167 -8.81 -7.86 -6.13
N ASP A 168 -9.50 -9.00 -6.22
CA ASP A 168 -10.95 -9.04 -6.38
C ASP A 168 -11.66 -8.33 -5.22
N ASN A 169 -11.15 -8.45 -4.00
CA ASN A 169 -11.64 -7.68 -2.86
C ASN A 169 -11.35 -6.17 -2.99
N ALA A 170 -10.14 -5.79 -3.41
CA ALA A 170 -9.78 -4.39 -3.62
C ALA A 170 -10.69 -3.71 -4.67
N VAL A 171 -10.95 -4.40 -5.78
CA VAL A 171 -11.86 -3.93 -6.83
C VAL A 171 -13.32 -3.89 -6.35
N ARG A 172 -13.75 -4.85 -5.53
CA ARG A 172 -15.09 -4.80 -4.92
C ARG A 172 -15.26 -3.61 -3.97
N ALA A 173 -14.23 -3.29 -3.20
CA ALA A 173 -14.22 -2.16 -2.27
C ALA A 173 -14.23 -0.82 -3.02
N LEU A 174 -13.41 -0.68 -4.06
CA LEU A 174 -13.35 0.52 -4.90
C LEU A 174 -13.18 0.13 -6.39
N PRO A 175 -14.27 0.04 -7.17
CA PRO A 175 -14.21 -0.38 -8.57
C PRO A 175 -13.36 0.53 -9.47
N SER A 176 -13.18 1.80 -9.09
CA SER A 176 -12.34 2.79 -9.78
C SER A 176 -10.86 2.73 -9.37
N TYR A 177 -10.45 1.79 -8.52
CA TYR A 177 -9.07 1.69 -8.06
C TYR A 177 -8.16 1.11 -9.15
N ALA A 178 -7.66 2.00 -10.02
CA ALA A 178 -6.89 1.64 -11.21
C ALA A 178 -5.68 0.74 -10.91
N LEU A 179 -4.99 0.96 -9.78
CA LEU A 179 -3.84 0.16 -9.41
C LEU A 179 -4.21 -1.31 -9.14
N ALA A 180 -5.37 -1.58 -8.52
CA ALA A 180 -5.81 -2.96 -8.32
C ALA A 180 -6.10 -3.66 -9.65
N TRP A 181 -6.63 -2.95 -10.65
CA TRP A 181 -6.84 -3.50 -11.99
C TRP A 181 -5.53 -3.79 -12.72
N GLU A 182 -4.54 -2.89 -12.62
CA GLU A 182 -3.17 -3.12 -13.14
C GLU A 182 -2.59 -4.41 -12.54
N ASN A 183 -2.64 -4.52 -11.21
CA ASN A 183 -2.08 -5.66 -10.48
C ASN A 183 -2.85 -6.96 -10.76
N LEU A 184 -4.16 -6.88 -11.00
CA LEU A 184 -4.98 -8.03 -11.37
C LEU A 184 -4.60 -8.54 -12.76
N GLY A 185 -4.29 -7.64 -13.70
CA GLY A 185 -3.72 -7.98 -15.01
C GLY A 185 -2.40 -8.73 -14.88
N ASP A 186 -1.48 -8.22 -14.07
CA ASP A 186 -0.18 -8.87 -13.81
C ASP A 186 -0.35 -10.26 -13.19
N VAL A 187 -1.24 -10.40 -12.19
CA VAL A 187 -1.54 -11.69 -11.56
C VAL A 187 -2.18 -12.66 -12.56
N HIS A 188 -3.11 -12.20 -13.39
CA HIS A 188 -3.72 -13.04 -14.43
C HIS A 188 -2.71 -13.52 -15.46
N LEU A 189 -1.78 -12.66 -15.89
CA LEU A 189 -0.72 -13.03 -16.81
C LEU A 189 0.17 -14.14 -16.22
N ARG A 190 0.52 -14.04 -14.93
CA ARG A 190 1.29 -15.09 -14.23
C ARG A 190 0.50 -16.39 -14.03
N ILE A 191 -0.80 -16.31 -13.77
CA ILE A 191 -1.67 -17.50 -13.71
C ILE A 191 -1.72 -18.19 -15.07
N ALA A 192 -1.86 -17.42 -16.15
CA ALA A 192 -1.84 -17.93 -17.52
C ALA A 192 -0.48 -18.57 -17.85
N GLU A 193 0.63 -17.93 -17.48
CA GLU A 193 1.99 -18.49 -17.63
C GLU A 193 2.13 -19.85 -16.93
N ARG A 194 1.69 -19.96 -15.67
CA ARG A 194 1.68 -21.22 -14.90
C ARG A 194 0.87 -22.32 -15.60
N ALA A 195 -0.32 -21.98 -16.11
CA ALA A 195 -1.18 -22.92 -16.80
C ALA A 195 -0.60 -23.38 -18.15
N TRP A 196 -0.07 -22.45 -18.95
CA TRP A 196 0.58 -22.77 -20.23
C TRP A 196 1.86 -23.57 -20.05
N ALA A 197 2.65 -23.29 -19.01
CA ALA A 197 3.81 -24.11 -18.65
C ALA A 197 3.41 -25.55 -18.33
N ARG A 198 2.32 -25.74 -17.56
CA ARG A 198 1.80 -27.07 -17.28
C ARG A 198 1.33 -27.77 -18.55
N ALA A 199 0.56 -27.11 -19.40
CA ALA A 199 0.09 -27.68 -20.66
C ALA A 199 1.26 -28.07 -21.59
N ALA A 200 2.25 -27.19 -21.76
CA ALA A 200 3.44 -27.44 -22.58
C ALA A 200 4.30 -28.60 -22.05
N SER A 201 4.27 -28.87 -20.74
CA SER A 201 4.96 -30.03 -20.14
C SER A 201 4.25 -31.37 -20.42
N LEU A 202 2.95 -31.32 -20.73
CA LEU A 202 2.12 -32.50 -20.98
C LEU A 202 2.02 -32.82 -22.47
N ASP A 203 1.96 -31.79 -23.31
CA ASP A 203 1.88 -31.91 -24.76
C ASP A 203 2.82 -30.91 -25.44
N THR A 204 3.91 -31.44 -25.99
CA THR A 204 4.94 -30.68 -26.70
C THR A 204 4.50 -30.20 -28.09
N GLY A 205 3.41 -30.73 -28.65
CA GLY A 205 2.82 -30.26 -29.91
C GLY A 205 1.77 -29.17 -29.73
N SER A 206 1.39 -28.84 -28.49
CA SER A 206 0.32 -27.89 -28.20
C SER A 206 0.70 -26.44 -28.53
N ALA A 207 -0.32 -25.64 -28.90
CA ALA A 207 -0.18 -24.19 -29.05
C ALA A 207 0.22 -23.46 -27.75
N ALA A 208 0.24 -24.16 -26.60
CA ALA A 208 0.65 -23.59 -25.32
C ALA A 208 2.10 -23.14 -25.30
N GLN A 209 2.99 -23.77 -26.08
CA GLN A 209 4.41 -23.36 -26.15
C GLN A 209 4.58 -21.93 -26.69
N GLY A 210 3.89 -21.60 -27.78
CA GLY A 210 3.92 -20.27 -28.37
C GLY A 210 3.36 -19.21 -27.41
N LYS A 211 2.22 -19.52 -26.76
CA LYS A 211 1.60 -18.64 -25.75
C LYS A 211 2.52 -18.42 -24.55
N LEU A 212 3.15 -19.48 -24.05
CA LEU A 212 4.09 -19.43 -22.94
C LEU A 212 5.31 -18.54 -23.24
N LYS A 213 5.86 -18.64 -24.45
CA LYS A 213 6.98 -17.80 -24.89
C LYS A 213 6.60 -16.32 -24.85
N LEU A 214 5.46 -15.96 -25.47
CA LEU A 214 4.96 -14.58 -25.49
C LEU A 214 4.65 -14.06 -24.08
N ALA A 215 4.06 -14.90 -23.22
CA ALA A 215 3.77 -14.56 -21.84
C ALA A 215 5.04 -14.18 -21.07
N ARG A 216 6.10 -14.98 -21.21
CA ARG A 216 7.39 -14.71 -20.56
C ARG A 216 8.05 -13.45 -21.09
N GLU A 217 8.05 -13.25 -22.41
CA GLU A 217 8.56 -12.02 -23.01
C GLU A 217 7.81 -10.78 -22.51
N LEU A 218 6.49 -10.86 -22.36
CA LEU A 218 5.69 -9.77 -21.78
C LEU A 218 6.03 -9.57 -20.31
N ILE A 219 6.05 -10.64 -19.50
CA ILE A 219 6.42 -10.59 -18.09
C ILE A 219 7.79 -9.95 -17.90
N ASP A 220 8.80 -10.35 -18.66
CA ASP A 220 10.15 -9.80 -18.56
C ASP A 220 10.20 -8.30 -18.91
N ARG A 221 9.32 -7.82 -19.80
CA ARG A 221 9.23 -6.40 -20.17
C ARG A 221 8.46 -5.56 -19.16
N VAL A 222 7.35 -6.07 -18.64
CA VAL A 222 6.48 -5.34 -17.69
C VAL A 222 6.97 -5.49 -16.25
N SER A 223 7.75 -6.53 -15.98
CA SER A 223 8.44 -6.82 -14.73
C SER A 223 9.92 -7.07 -15.03
N PRO A 224 10.76 -6.02 -15.15
CA PRO A 224 12.20 -6.14 -15.51
C PRO A 224 13.02 -7.04 -14.58
N THR A 225 12.45 -7.41 -13.43
CA THR A 225 12.95 -8.48 -12.58
C THR A 225 11.83 -9.49 -12.36
N GLY A 226 11.66 -10.39 -13.33
CA GLY A 226 11.04 -11.68 -13.11
C GLY A 226 11.82 -12.45 -12.05
N ALA A 227 11.63 -12.11 -10.77
CA ALA A 227 11.92 -13.03 -9.70
C ALA A 227 10.90 -14.15 -9.83
N ARG A 228 11.22 -15.14 -10.67
CA ARG A 228 10.96 -16.53 -10.30
C ARG A 228 11.36 -16.60 -8.82
N PRO A 229 10.46 -16.95 -7.89
CA PRO A 229 10.91 -17.19 -6.53
C PRO A 229 12.05 -18.20 -6.69
N ALA A 230 13.27 -17.78 -6.34
CA ALA A 230 14.37 -18.71 -6.19
C ALA A 230 13.78 -19.84 -5.36
N SER A 231 13.81 -21.07 -5.87
CA SER A 231 13.22 -22.23 -5.21
C SER A 231 13.51 -22.13 -3.73
N VAL A 232 12.52 -21.70 -2.94
CA VAL A 232 12.68 -21.61 -1.50
C VAL A 232 12.84 -23.06 -1.11
N ASN A 233 14.07 -23.41 -0.76
CA ASN A 233 14.39 -24.74 -0.30
C ASN A 233 13.75 -24.85 1.09
N LEU A 234 12.46 -25.19 1.12
CA LEU A 234 11.72 -25.43 2.34
C LEU A 234 12.35 -26.67 2.98
N PRO A 235 12.91 -26.59 4.19
CA PRO A 235 13.37 -27.77 4.89
C PRO A 235 12.14 -28.65 5.19
N GLY A 236 11.94 -29.73 4.41
CA GLY A 236 10.90 -30.70 4.74
C GLY A 236 10.26 -31.50 3.61
N ARG A 237 10.45 -31.18 2.32
CA ARG A 237 9.93 -32.06 1.25
C ARG A 237 10.98 -33.10 0.85
N ARG A 238 10.84 -34.30 1.40
CA ARG A 238 11.50 -35.51 0.88
C ARG A 238 10.87 -35.91 -0.47
N PRO A 239 11.64 -36.59 -1.34
CA PRO A 239 11.24 -36.91 -2.72
C PRO A 239 9.96 -37.73 -2.81
#